data_AF-A0A536RCI9-F1
#
_entry.id   AF-A0A536RCI9-F1
#
_cell.length_a   1.000
_cell.length_b   1.000
_cell.length_c   1.000
_cell.angle_alpha   90.00
_cell.angle_beta   90.00
_cell.angle_gamma   90.00
#
_symmetry.space_group_name_H-M   'P 1'
#
loop_
_entity.id
_entity.type
_entity.pdbx_description
1 polymer ?
#
loop_
_entity_poly.entity_id
_entity_poly.type
_entity_poly.pdbx_seq_one_letter_code
_entity_poly.pdbx_strand_id
1 'polypeptide(L)'
;MGFLAGLIWGVLIAAATVALEHYGPSSEPLHISLSGNGATAVPVMFVPLAIFWGWSWIANAYSGRSVVPMAAYTLALFVGVSLIGPADAYFFPQGTAAFGVNDFVGGLLQGTLFVGFVAIVAAPIYWVLRSRVGATRILIWLLYLVSLAIAAFVAGLGTIVAGGLVAGVASAHAWQRQGGRTLIAIIVIVIMAIAVFGIPYVQANGLSAPRF
;
A
#
# COMPACT_ATOMS: atom_id res chain seq x y z
N MET A 1 19.76 2.93 -8.83
CA MET A 1 18.48 3.63 -9.10
C MET A 1 17.30 2.97 -8.39
N GLY A 2 16.98 1.69 -8.63
CA GLY A 2 15.82 1.01 -8.02
C GLY A 2 15.79 1.03 -6.48
N PHE A 3 16.91 0.68 -5.81
CA PHE A 3 16.98 0.72 -4.35
C PHE A 3 16.66 2.11 -3.78
N LEU A 4 17.31 3.16 -4.28
CA LEU A 4 17.06 4.54 -3.85
C LEU A 4 15.61 4.97 -4.06
N ALA A 5 15.00 4.60 -5.20
CA ALA A 5 13.59 4.91 -5.45
C ALA A 5 12.66 4.21 -4.44
N GLY A 6 12.95 2.96 -4.08
CA GLY A 6 12.20 2.24 -3.04
C GLY A 6 12.34 2.92 -1.68
N LEU A 7 13.56 3.32 -1.31
CA LEU A 7 13.83 4.04 -0.07
C LEU A 7 13.10 5.40 -0.02
N ILE A 8 13.14 6.18 -1.11
CA ILE A 8 12.44 7.47 -1.20
C ILE A 8 10.94 7.26 -1.01
N TRP A 9 10.33 6.29 -1.71
CA TRP A 9 8.92 5.96 -1.51
C TRP A 9 8.62 5.57 -0.07
N GLY A 10 9.46 4.73 0.53
CA GLY A 10 9.27 4.31 1.92
C GLY A 10 9.36 5.47 2.91
N VAL A 11 10.33 6.38 2.73
CA VAL A 11 10.48 7.58 3.56
C VAL A 11 9.30 8.53 3.38
N LEU A 12 8.81 8.74 2.15
CA LEU A 12 7.63 9.57 1.91
C LEU A 12 6.37 8.99 2.54
N ILE A 13 6.19 7.66 2.47
CA ILE A 13 5.09 6.96 3.14
C ILE A 13 5.24 7.12 4.65
N ALA A 14 6.43 6.92 5.21
CA ALA A 14 6.67 7.06 6.64
C ALA A 14 6.37 8.49 7.13
N ALA A 15 6.89 9.49 6.43
CA ALA A 15 6.64 10.90 6.74
C ALA A 15 5.15 11.26 6.65
N ALA A 16 4.45 10.79 5.61
CA ALA A 16 3.01 11.02 5.46
C ALA A 16 2.19 10.31 6.55
N THR A 17 2.59 9.10 6.94
CA THR A 17 1.96 8.36 8.04
C THR A 17 2.08 9.13 9.35
N VAL A 18 3.31 9.50 9.75
CA VAL A 18 3.56 10.26 10.98
C VAL A 18 2.86 11.62 10.94
N ALA A 19 2.91 12.32 9.81
CA ALA A 19 2.23 13.61 9.67
C ALA A 19 0.71 13.47 9.83
N LEU A 20 0.09 12.44 9.25
CA LEU A 20 -1.35 12.21 9.41
C LEU A 20 -1.73 11.66 10.78
N GLU A 21 -0.83 10.98 11.47
CA GLU A 21 -1.03 10.55 12.85
C GLU A 21 -1.18 11.76 13.79
N HIS A 22 -0.31 12.76 13.65
CA HIS A 22 -0.25 13.92 14.57
C HIS A 22 -0.99 15.16 14.09
N TYR A 23 -1.14 15.36 12.78
CA TYR A 23 -1.79 16.53 12.18
C TYR A 23 -3.00 16.18 11.31
N GLY A 24 -3.44 14.92 11.33
CA GLY A 24 -4.60 14.47 10.56
C GLY A 24 -5.86 15.26 10.94
N PRO A 25 -6.63 15.79 9.97
CA PRO A 25 -7.83 16.55 10.28
C PRO A 25 -8.86 15.66 10.98
N SER A 26 -9.31 16.11 12.15
CA SER A 26 -10.41 15.51 12.90
C SER A 26 -11.66 16.37 12.71
N SER A 27 -12.74 15.76 12.24
CA SER A 27 -14.06 16.41 12.18
C SER A 27 -14.98 15.74 13.20
N GLU A 28 -15.17 16.42 14.33
CA GLU A 28 -16.15 16.05 15.35
C GLU A 28 -17.58 15.95 14.78
N PRO A 29 -18.04 16.88 13.92
CA PRO A 29 -19.36 16.78 13.27
C PRO A 29 -19.54 15.58 12.33
N LEU A 30 -18.45 15.05 11.76
CA LEU A 30 -18.50 13.89 10.87
C LEU A 30 -18.14 12.58 11.59
N HIS A 31 -17.75 12.63 12.88
CA HIS A 31 -17.12 11.51 13.61
C HIS A 31 -15.97 10.84 12.82
N ILE A 32 -15.32 11.59 11.92
CA ILE A 32 -14.19 11.11 11.12
C ILE A 32 -12.95 11.76 11.71
N SER A 33 -12.13 10.95 12.38
CA SER A 33 -10.77 11.34 12.72
C SER A 33 -9.78 10.67 11.77
N LEU A 34 -9.03 11.48 11.02
CA LEU A 34 -7.84 11.01 10.31
C LEU A 34 -6.64 10.90 11.26
N SER A 35 -6.69 11.45 12.47
CA SER A 35 -5.72 11.08 13.52
C SER A 35 -5.99 9.64 13.98
N GLY A 36 -4.93 8.82 14.07
CA GLY A 36 -5.02 7.37 14.30
C GLY A 36 -5.42 6.56 13.05
N ASN A 37 -6.65 6.73 12.54
CA ASN A 37 -7.13 5.93 11.39
C ASN A 37 -6.47 6.35 10.05
N GLY A 38 -6.12 7.62 9.88
CA GLY A 38 -5.40 8.11 8.70
C GLY A 38 -3.95 7.64 8.65
N ALA A 39 -3.32 7.40 9.81
CA ALA A 39 -1.96 6.87 9.89
C ALA A 39 -1.87 5.46 9.27
N THR A 40 -2.89 4.62 9.45
CA THR A 40 -2.94 3.29 8.83
C THR A 40 -3.43 3.33 7.37
N ALA A 41 -4.24 4.33 6.99
CA ALA A 41 -4.70 4.51 5.62
C ALA A 41 -3.56 4.78 4.63
N VAL A 42 -2.55 5.57 5.03
CA VAL A 42 -1.40 5.93 4.18
C VAL A 42 -0.66 4.69 3.65
N PRO A 43 -0.10 3.80 4.49
CA PRO A 43 0.64 2.66 3.98
C PRO A 43 -0.28 1.70 3.21
N VAL A 44 -1.54 1.54 3.62
CA VAL A 44 -2.51 0.67 2.91
C VAL A 44 -2.76 1.19 1.49
N MET A 45 -2.84 2.49 1.27
CA MET A 45 -3.08 3.05 -0.07
C MET A 45 -1.79 3.17 -0.91
N PHE A 46 -0.72 3.70 -0.31
CA PHE A 46 0.48 4.08 -1.05
C PHE A 46 1.47 2.94 -1.24
N VAL A 47 1.53 1.93 -0.37
CA VAL A 47 2.44 0.78 -0.57
C VAL A 47 2.08 -0.04 -1.81
N PRO A 48 0.80 -0.41 -2.05
CA PRO A 48 0.42 -1.08 -3.29
C PRO A 48 0.77 -0.27 -4.55
N LEU A 49 0.58 1.05 -4.49
CA LEU A 49 0.93 1.96 -5.57
C LEU A 49 2.45 2.01 -5.81
N ALA A 50 3.23 2.12 -4.74
CA ALA A 50 4.70 2.13 -4.80
C ALA A 50 5.24 0.80 -5.34
N ILE A 51 4.70 -0.34 -4.91
CA ILE A 51 5.07 -1.66 -5.43
C ILE A 51 4.75 -1.74 -6.92
N PHE A 52 3.52 -1.39 -7.32
CA PHE A 52 3.11 -1.33 -8.73
C PHE A 52 4.07 -0.48 -9.57
N TRP A 53 4.34 0.74 -9.12
CA TRP A 53 5.13 1.71 -9.87
C TRP A 53 6.58 1.24 -10.00
N GLY A 54 7.19 0.83 -8.88
CA GLY A 54 8.56 0.33 -8.84
C GLY A 54 8.74 -0.95 -9.64
N TRP A 55 7.88 -1.94 -9.44
CA TRP A 55 7.99 -3.23 -10.12
C TRP A 55 7.76 -3.10 -11.62
N SER A 56 6.77 -2.32 -12.05
CA SER A 56 6.54 -2.11 -13.48
C SER A 56 7.73 -1.38 -14.14
N TRP A 57 8.31 -0.36 -13.49
CA TRP A 57 9.49 0.34 -14.00
C TRP A 57 10.70 -0.59 -14.11
N ILE A 58 10.99 -1.35 -13.06
CA ILE A 58 12.10 -2.31 -13.03
C ILE A 58 11.89 -3.44 -14.04
N ALA A 59 10.67 -3.95 -14.18
CA ALA A 59 10.36 -4.99 -15.16
C ALA A 59 10.76 -4.53 -16.57
N ASN A 60 10.37 -3.31 -16.94
CA ASN A 60 10.68 -2.73 -18.26
C ASN A 60 12.19 -2.51 -18.46
N ALA A 61 12.90 -2.08 -17.42
CA ALA A 61 14.34 -1.83 -17.51
C ALA A 61 15.18 -3.12 -17.65
N TYR A 62 14.74 -4.24 -17.07
CA TYR A 62 15.56 -5.46 -16.95
C TYR A 62 15.04 -6.67 -17.74
N SER A 63 14.00 -6.52 -18.57
CA SER A 63 13.50 -7.49 -19.57
C SER A 63 13.69 -8.99 -19.24
N GLY A 64 13.21 -9.43 -18.06
CA GLY A 64 13.26 -10.84 -17.63
C GLY A 64 14.26 -11.15 -16.51
N ARG A 65 15.23 -10.26 -16.24
CA ARG A 65 16.18 -10.36 -15.11
C ARG A 65 15.81 -9.45 -13.95
N SER A 66 14.51 -9.21 -13.75
CA SER A 66 13.99 -8.19 -12.83
C SER A 66 13.85 -8.65 -11.38
N VAL A 67 14.05 -9.94 -11.08
CA VAL A 67 13.81 -10.51 -9.73
C VAL A 67 14.66 -9.83 -8.66
N VAL A 68 15.99 -9.85 -8.82
CA VAL A 68 16.91 -9.27 -7.84
C VAL A 68 16.70 -7.75 -7.69
N PRO A 69 16.58 -6.97 -8.78
CA PRO A 69 16.25 -5.55 -8.65
C PRO A 69 14.90 -5.26 -7.98
N MET A 70 13.86 -6.06 -8.24
CA MET A 70 12.54 -5.92 -7.58
C MET A 70 12.62 -6.24 -6.09
N ALA A 71 13.38 -7.28 -5.71
CA ALA A 71 13.61 -7.63 -4.32
C ALA A 71 14.38 -6.50 -3.60
N ALA A 72 15.42 -5.95 -4.22
CA ALA A 72 16.18 -4.82 -3.67
C ALA A 72 15.32 -3.56 -3.51
N TYR A 73 14.45 -3.25 -4.49
CA TYR A 73 13.47 -2.16 -4.38
C TYR A 73 12.50 -2.37 -3.22
N THR A 74 11.96 -3.59 -3.10
CA THR A 74 10.97 -3.93 -2.06
C THR A 74 11.61 -3.92 -0.68
N LEU A 75 12.86 -4.36 -0.56
CA LEU A 75 13.63 -4.28 0.68
C LEU A 75 13.91 -2.83 1.07
N ALA A 76 14.26 -1.96 0.10
CA ALA A 76 14.44 -0.54 0.37
C ALA A 76 13.13 0.15 0.80
N LEU A 77 12.01 -0.21 0.15
CA LEU A 77 10.67 0.25 0.52
C LEU A 77 10.31 -0.22 1.93
N PHE A 78 10.58 -1.48 2.26
CA PHE A 78 10.40 -2.05 3.60
C PHE A 78 11.19 -1.25 4.64
N VAL A 79 12.49 -1.03 4.40
CA VAL A 79 13.34 -0.26 5.32
C VAL A 79 12.80 1.16 5.49
N GLY A 80 12.40 1.83 4.40
CA GLY A 80 11.84 3.17 4.46
C GLY A 80 10.52 3.25 5.23
N VAL A 81 9.59 2.32 5.00
CA VAL A 81 8.31 2.26 5.75
C VAL A 81 8.57 1.90 7.22
N SER A 82 9.57 1.07 7.52
CA SER A 82 9.95 0.75 8.89
C SER A 82 10.50 1.93 9.69
N LEU A 83 10.78 3.07 9.03
CA LEU A 83 11.14 4.29 9.72
C LEU A 83 9.95 4.98 10.41
N ILE A 84 8.70 4.53 10.22
CA ILE A 84 7.54 5.12 10.92
C ILE A 84 7.76 5.12 12.43
N GLY A 85 8.05 3.97 13.05
CA GLY A 85 8.26 3.88 14.50
C GLY A 85 9.39 4.78 15.01
N PRO A 86 10.60 4.72 14.43
CA PRO A 86 11.69 5.63 14.79
C PRO A 86 11.40 7.12 14.55
N ALA A 87 10.75 7.47 13.44
CA ALA A 87 10.41 8.85 13.13
C ALA A 87 9.38 9.39 14.13
N ASP A 88 8.36 8.59 14.45
CA ASP A 88 7.35 8.93 15.44
C ASP A 88 7.98 9.19 16.81
N ALA A 89 8.80 8.26 17.30
CA ALA A 89 9.48 8.40 18.59
C ALA A 89 10.46 9.58 18.65
N TYR A 90 11.09 9.93 17.52
CA TYR A 90 12.04 11.05 17.46
C TYR A 90 11.36 12.42 17.42
N PHE A 91 10.31 12.57 16.60
CA PHE A 91 9.62 13.86 16.41
C PHE A 91 8.53 14.10 17.46
N PHE A 92 7.91 13.04 17.99
CA PHE A 92 6.79 13.09 18.93
C PHE A 92 7.03 12.18 20.15
N PRO A 93 8.07 12.45 20.96
CA PRO A 93 8.40 11.62 22.10
C PRO A 93 7.28 11.64 23.16
N GLN A 94 6.82 10.46 23.58
CA GLN A 94 5.78 10.29 24.61
C GLN A 94 6.32 10.40 26.06
N GLY A 95 7.59 10.75 26.24
CA GLY A 95 8.24 10.91 27.54
C GLY A 95 9.70 11.36 27.43
N THR A 96 10.41 11.39 28.55
CA THR A 96 11.85 11.75 28.60
C THR A 96 12.79 10.61 28.20
N ALA A 97 12.25 9.42 27.91
CA ALA A 97 13.03 8.28 27.46
C ALA A 97 13.57 8.53 26.05
N ALA A 98 14.87 8.25 25.86
CA ALA A 98 15.49 8.27 24.54
C ALA A 98 14.90 7.16 23.65
N PHE A 99 14.99 7.38 22.33
CA PHE A 99 14.70 6.40 21.28
C PHE A 99 15.14 4.98 21.69
N GLY A 100 14.20 4.04 21.69
CA GLY A 100 14.38 2.69 22.21
C GLY A 100 14.32 1.61 21.14
N VAL A 101 14.79 0.42 21.50
CA VAL A 101 14.70 -0.79 20.64
C VAL A 101 13.25 -1.12 20.28
N ASN A 102 12.30 -0.80 21.18
CA ASN A 102 10.88 -1.05 20.95
C ASN A 102 10.31 -0.20 19.81
N ASP A 103 10.77 1.04 19.64
CA ASP A 103 10.33 1.93 18.55
C ASP A 103 10.81 1.39 17.20
N PHE A 104 12.03 0.86 17.18
CA PHE A 104 12.59 0.17 16.02
C PHE A 104 11.84 -1.13 15.71
N VAL A 105 11.55 -1.96 16.71
CA VAL A 105 10.77 -3.20 16.52
C VAL A 105 9.35 -2.89 16.05
N GLY A 106 8.70 -1.86 16.61
CA GLY A 106 7.40 -1.37 16.15
C GLY A 106 7.43 -0.95 14.68
N GLY A 107 8.44 -0.19 14.28
CA GLY A 107 8.67 0.17 12.87
C GLY A 107 8.89 -1.05 11.96
N LEU A 108 9.68 -2.03 12.39
CA LEU A 108 9.87 -3.29 11.64
C LEU A 108 8.56 -4.07 11.48
N LEU A 109 7.70 -4.10 12.51
CA LEU A 109 6.39 -4.72 12.42
C LEU A 109 5.50 -4.01 11.39
N GLN A 110 5.51 -2.68 11.35
CA GLN A 110 4.77 -1.92 10.35
C GLN A 110 5.29 -2.19 8.92
N GLY A 111 6.61 -2.19 8.71
CA GLY A 111 7.20 -2.55 7.41
C GLY A 111 6.84 -3.98 7.00
N THR A 112 6.82 -4.92 7.95
CA THR A 112 6.46 -6.33 7.69
C THR A 112 4.99 -6.44 7.29
N LEU A 113 4.12 -5.77 8.03
CA LEU A 113 2.68 -5.79 7.80
C LEU A 113 2.30 -5.14 6.47
N PHE A 114 2.81 -3.94 6.19
CA PHE A 114 2.37 -3.16 5.03
C PHE A 114 3.19 -3.41 3.77
N VAL A 115 4.49 -3.69 3.87
CA VAL A 115 5.33 -3.95 2.69
C VAL A 115 5.57 -5.44 2.51
N GLY A 116 6.00 -6.14 3.56
CA GLY A 116 6.31 -7.56 3.50
C GLY A 116 5.12 -8.40 3.05
N PHE A 117 3.99 -8.27 3.74
CA PHE A 117 2.79 -9.04 3.45
C PHE A 117 2.20 -8.69 2.07
N VAL A 118 2.12 -7.40 1.74
CA VAL A 118 1.65 -6.93 0.42
C VAL A 118 2.54 -7.48 -0.70
N ALA A 119 3.87 -7.47 -0.52
CA ALA A 119 4.80 -8.00 -1.51
C ALA A 119 4.70 -9.53 -1.67
N ILE A 120 4.51 -10.26 -0.56
CA ILE A 120 4.32 -11.72 -0.57
C ILE A 120 3.05 -12.10 -1.36
N VAL A 121 1.98 -11.32 -1.24
CA VAL A 121 0.75 -11.54 -2.02
C VAL A 121 0.92 -11.07 -3.47
N ALA A 122 1.58 -9.93 -3.70
CA ALA A 122 1.76 -9.35 -5.03
C ALA A 122 2.67 -10.19 -5.94
N ALA A 123 3.74 -10.76 -5.39
CA ALA A 123 4.74 -11.52 -6.15
C ALA A 123 4.15 -12.70 -6.93
N PRO A 124 3.44 -13.67 -6.32
CA PRO A 124 2.89 -14.82 -7.05
C PRO A 124 1.90 -14.37 -8.11
N ILE A 125 1.04 -13.39 -7.81
CA ILE A 125 0.07 -12.84 -8.77
C ILE A 125 0.79 -12.24 -9.98
N TYR A 126 1.81 -11.40 -9.75
CA TYR A 126 2.61 -10.81 -10.81
C TYR A 126 3.25 -11.89 -11.69
N TRP A 127 3.91 -12.88 -11.10
CA TRP A 127 4.62 -13.93 -11.84
C TRP A 127 3.68 -14.86 -12.60
N VAL A 128 2.52 -15.20 -12.04
CA VAL A 128 1.48 -16.01 -12.70
C VAL A 128 0.90 -15.27 -13.91
N LEU A 129 0.56 -13.99 -13.75
CA LEU A 129 0.01 -13.19 -14.85
C LEU A 129 1.05 -12.82 -15.91
N ARG A 130 2.34 -12.82 -15.54
CA ARG A 130 3.45 -12.61 -16.46
C ARG A 130 3.79 -13.87 -17.27
N SER A 131 3.73 -15.05 -16.65
CA SER A 131 4.13 -16.31 -17.29
C SER A 131 3.10 -16.84 -18.29
N ARG A 132 1.82 -16.50 -18.13
CA ARG A 132 0.78 -16.84 -19.10
C ARG A 132 0.75 -15.84 -20.24
N VAL A 133 1.09 -16.31 -21.44
CA VAL A 133 0.94 -15.57 -22.70
C VAL A 133 -0.55 -15.35 -22.97
N GLY A 134 -1.08 -14.21 -22.51
CA GLY A 134 -2.45 -13.78 -22.79
C GLY A 134 -3.42 -13.93 -21.63
N ALA A 135 -3.14 -13.37 -20.45
CA ALA A 135 -4.21 -13.11 -19.50
C ALA A 135 -5.27 -12.22 -20.18
N THR A 136 -6.50 -12.74 -20.31
CA THR A 136 -7.60 -12.01 -20.95
C THR A 136 -7.89 -10.74 -20.16
N ARG A 137 -8.24 -9.65 -20.84
CA ARG A 137 -8.59 -8.37 -20.18
C ARG A 137 -9.66 -8.55 -19.09
N ILE A 138 -10.59 -9.46 -19.31
CA ILE A 138 -11.64 -9.84 -18.36
C ILE A 138 -11.04 -10.36 -17.05
N LEU A 139 -10.01 -11.21 -17.10
CA LEU A 139 -9.37 -11.75 -15.91
C LEU A 139 -8.74 -10.64 -15.05
N ILE A 140 -8.08 -9.65 -15.67
CA ILE A 140 -7.50 -8.51 -14.94
C ILE A 140 -8.58 -7.73 -14.19
N TRP A 141 -9.69 -7.42 -14.86
CA TRP A 141 -10.81 -6.72 -14.23
C TRP A 141 -11.47 -7.55 -13.13
N LEU A 142 -11.64 -8.86 -13.33
CA LEU A 142 -12.14 -9.75 -12.30
C LEU A 142 -11.23 -9.78 -11.08
N LEU A 143 -9.90 -9.79 -11.25
CA LEU A 143 -8.98 -9.77 -10.12
C LEU A 143 -9.03 -8.44 -9.34
N TYR A 144 -9.24 -7.32 -10.01
CA TYR A 144 -9.53 -6.05 -9.32
C TYR A 144 -10.85 -6.10 -8.54
N LEU A 145 -11.92 -6.67 -9.10
CA LEU A 145 -13.17 -6.86 -8.38
C LEU A 145 -13.01 -7.81 -7.18
N VAL A 146 -12.24 -8.89 -7.35
CA VAL A 146 -11.90 -9.82 -6.26
C VAL A 146 -11.14 -9.11 -5.15
N SER A 147 -10.24 -8.17 -5.45
CA SER A 147 -9.57 -7.39 -4.42
C SER A 147 -10.55 -6.56 -3.57
N LEU A 148 -11.57 -5.96 -4.19
CA LEU A 148 -12.63 -5.25 -3.47
C LEU A 148 -13.48 -6.20 -2.62
N ALA A 149 -13.79 -7.40 -3.14
CA ALA A 149 -14.49 -8.42 -2.36
C ALA A 149 -13.66 -8.89 -1.15
N ILE A 150 -12.36 -9.11 -1.32
CA ILE A 150 -11.46 -9.47 -0.22
C ILE A 150 -11.45 -8.35 0.83
N ALA A 151 -11.32 -7.09 0.41
CA ALA A 151 -11.38 -5.94 1.32
C ALA A 151 -12.72 -5.84 2.07
N ALA A 152 -13.84 -6.22 1.44
CA ALA A 152 -15.17 -6.15 2.04
C ALA A 152 -15.46 -7.29 3.03
N PHE A 153 -14.99 -8.51 2.75
CA PHE A 153 -15.46 -9.71 3.43
C PHE A 153 -14.40 -10.41 4.29
N VAL A 154 -13.11 -10.06 4.16
CA VAL A 154 -12.04 -10.65 4.98
C VAL A 154 -11.70 -9.72 6.15
N ALA A 155 -12.10 -10.12 7.35
CA ALA A 155 -11.84 -9.35 8.57
C ALA A 155 -10.33 -9.27 8.90
N GLY A 156 -9.91 -8.16 9.50
CA GLY A 156 -8.56 -7.92 9.99
C GLY A 156 -7.56 -7.54 8.89
N LEU A 157 -7.21 -8.49 8.01
CA LEU A 157 -6.15 -8.30 7.00
C LEU A 157 -6.66 -8.11 5.56
N GLY A 158 -7.98 -8.06 5.35
CA GLY A 158 -8.59 -8.02 4.01
C GLY A 158 -8.08 -6.88 3.13
N THR A 159 -7.93 -5.67 3.68
CA THR A 159 -7.43 -4.50 2.95
C THR A 159 -5.97 -4.62 2.54
N ILE A 160 -5.14 -5.27 3.36
CA ILE A 160 -3.71 -5.51 3.08
C ILE A 160 -3.56 -6.61 2.01
N VAL A 161 -4.33 -7.70 2.13
CA VAL A 161 -4.38 -8.77 1.12
C VAL A 161 -4.86 -8.20 -0.22
N ALA A 162 -5.92 -7.38 -0.19
CA ALA A 162 -6.43 -6.67 -1.37
C ALA A 162 -5.35 -5.77 -1.98
N GLY A 163 -4.62 -5.01 -1.17
CA GLY A 163 -3.49 -4.19 -1.63
C GLY A 163 -2.41 -5.01 -2.34
N GLY A 164 -2.06 -6.17 -1.80
CA GLY A 164 -1.11 -7.10 -2.45
C GLY A 164 -1.62 -7.63 -3.78
N LEU A 165 -2.89 -8.04 -3.84
CA LEU A 165 -3.52 -8.49 -5.08
C LEU A 165 -3.54 -7.36 -6.12
N VAL A 166 -3.97 -6.15 -5.74
CA VAL A 166 -3.99 -4.97 -6.60
C VAL A 166 -2.61 -4.64 -7.14
N ALA A 167 -1.58 -4.63 -6.28
CA ALA A 167 -0.21 -4.34 -6.68
C ALA A 167 0.33 -5.37 -7.69
N GLY A 168 0.07 -6.66 -7.45
CA GLY A 168 0.46 -7.75 -8.35
C GLY A 168 -0.24 -7.68 -9.71
N VAL A 169 -1.57 -7.48 -9.71
CA VAL A 169 -2.39 -7.33 -10.93
C VAL A 169 -1.96 -6.09 -11.71
N ALA A 170 -1.79 -4.95 -11.05
CA ALA A 170 -1.40 -3.70 -11.69
C ALA A 170 -0.01 -3.80 -12.32
N SER A 171 0.94 -4.43 -11.62
CA SER A 171 2.31 -4.65 -12.14
C SER A 171 2.29 -5.50 -13.40
N ALA A 172 1.49 -6.56 -13.42
CA ALA A 172 1.34 -7.43 -14.59
C ALA A 172 0.56 -6.75 -15.73
N HIS A 173 -0.49 -5.98 -15.41
CA HIS A 173 -1.26 -5.24 -16.39
C HIS A 173 -0.40 -4.19 -17.10
N ALA A 174 0.47 -3.47 -16.37
CA ALA A 174 1.40 -2.52 -16.95
C ALA A 174 2.50 -3.18 -17.79
N TRP A 175 2.89 -4.42 -17.47
CA TRP A 175 3.80 -5.21 -18.31
C TRP A 175 3.16 -5.55 -19.66
N GLN A 176 1.88 -5.95 -19.66
CA GLN A 176 1.16 -6.34 -20.87
C GLN A 176 0.77 -5.14 -21.76
N ARG A 177 0.68 -3.91 -21.20
CA ARG A 177 0.35 -2.69 -21.93
C ARG A 177 1.40 -1.60 -21.73
N GLN A 178 2.31 -1.48 -22.71
CA GLN A 178 3.19 -0.32 -22.80
C GLN A 178 2.36 0.93 -23.12
N GLY A 179 2.25 1.87 -22.17
CA GLY A 179 1.55 3.16 -22.34
C GLY A 179 0.35 3.42 -21.42
N GLY A 180 -0.12 2.45 -20.63
CA GLY A 180 -1.32 2.59 -19.76
C GLY A 180 -1.05 2.91 -18.29
N ARG A 181 0.20 3.21 -17.91
CA ARG A 181 0.62 3.26 -16.49
C ARG A 181 -0.16 4.28 -15.65
N THR A 182 -0.44 5.45 -16.19
CA THR A 182 -1.20 6.49 -15.49
C THR A 182 -2.63 6.04 -15.21
N LEU A 183 -3.30 5.42 -16.18
CA LEU A 183 -4.64 4.88 -15.99
C LEU A 183 -4.64 3.75 -14.95
N ILE A 184 -3.64 2.88 -14.96
CA ILE A 184 -3.50 1.81 -13.98
C ILE A 184 -3.26 2.40 -12.57
N ALA A 185 -2.43 3.44 -12.46
CA ALA A 185 -2.24 4.14 -11.19
C ALA A 185 -3.55 4.72 -10.65
N ILE A 186 -4.36 5.35 -11.51
CA ILE A 186 -5.68 5.88 -11.14
C ILE A 186 -6.58 4.73 -10.63
N ILE A 187 -6.60 3.59 -11.32
CA ILE A 187 -7.38 2.42 -10.89
C ILE A 187 -6.92 1.93 -9.51
N VAL A 188 -5.61 1.79 -9.29
CA VAL A 188 -5.05 1.40 -7.98
C VAL A 188 -5.49 2.38 -6.89
N ILE A 189 -5.36 3.69 -7.14
CA ILE A 189 -5.78 4.74 -6.19
C ILE A 189 -7.27 4.63 -5.88
N VAL A 190 -8.12 4.49 -6.90
CA VAL A 190 -9.57 4.37 -6.73
C VAL A 190 -9.94 3.12 -5.95
N ILE A 191 -9.37 1.96 -6.29
CA ILE A 191 -9.64 0.71 -5.57
C ILE A 191 -9.20 0.81 -4.11
N MET A 192 -8.00 1.35 -3.85
CA MET A 192 -7.51 1.49 -2.49
C MET A 192 -8.31 2.53 -1.70
N ALA A 193 -8.75 3.63 -2.32
CA ALA A 193 -9.63 4.61 -1.68
C ALA A 193 -11.00 4.00 -1.32
N ILE A 194 -11.58 3.19 -2.21
CA ILE A 194 -12.81 2.45 -1.93
C ILE A 194 -12.57 1.44 -0.79
N ALA A 195 -11.47 0.69 -0.83
CA ALA A 195 -11.15 -0.31 0.19
C ALA A 195 -10.94 0.29 1.58
N VAL A 196 -10.28 1.45 1.65
CA VAL A 196 -9.91 2.10 2.92
C VAL A 196 -11.02 2.98 3.47
N PHE A 197 -11.76 3.69 2.61
CA PHE A 197 -12.79 4.65 3.06
C PHE A 197 -14.20 4.23 2.68
N GLY A 198 -14.41 3.79 1.43
CA GLY A 198 -15.74 3.46 0.92
C GLY A 198 -16.40 2.27 1.61
N ILE A 199 -15.66 1.16 1.76
CA ILE A 199 -16.17 -0.07 2.37
C ILE A 199 -16.48 0.15 3.85
N PRO A 200 -15.57 0.69 4.69
CA PRO A 200 -15.89 0.97 6.09
C PRO A 200 -17.07 1.94 6.25
N TYR A 201 -17.19 2.95 5.40
CA TYR A 201 -18.31 3.89 5.42
C TYR A 201 -19.67 3.19 5.21
N VAL A 202 -19.76 2.27 4.24
CA VAL A 202 -20.99 1.51 3.98
C VAL A 202 -21.28 0.54 5.11
N GLN A 203 -20.25 -0.15 5.63
CA GLN A 203 -20.39 -1.09 6.77
C GLN A 203 -20.84 -0.39 8.06
N ALA A 204 -20.43 0.86 8.26
CA ALA A 204 -20.86 1.70 9.39
C ALA A 204 -22.27 2.29 9.22
N ASN A 205 -23.06 1.83 8.23
CA ASN A 205 -24.37 2.38 7.89
C ASN A 205 -24.35 3.88 7.53
N GLY A 206 -23.29 4.37 6.88
CA GLY A 206 -23.18 5.79 6.49
C GLY A 206 -24.35 6.32 5.65
N LEU A 207 -25.14 5.44 5.00
CA LEU A 207 -26.36 5.82 4.28
C LEU A 207 -27.55 6.18 5.20
N SER A 208 -27.54 5.72 6.45
CA SER A 208 -28.52 6.04 7.49
C SER A 208 -27.97 6.97 8.57
N ALA A 209 -26.71 7.42 8.46
CA ALA A 209 -26.18 8.47 9.31
C ALA A 209 -26.98 9.77 9.08
N PRO A 210 -27.33 10.53 10.13
CA PRO A 210 -28.06 11.78 9.98
C PRO A 210 -27.28 12.70 9.03
N ARG A 211 -27.93 13.06 7.93
CA ARG A 211 -27.40 14.05 6.99
C ARG A 211 -27.67 15.42 7.62
N PHE A 212 -26.60 16.13 8.00
CA PHE A 212 -26.69 17.54 8.34
C PHE A 212 -26.90 18.38 7.07
#